data_AF-A0AAJ1FSS2-F1
#
_entry.id   AF-A0AAJ1FSS2-F1
#
_cell.length_a   1.000
_cell.length_b   1.000
_cell.length_c   1.000
_cell.angle_alpha   90.00
_cell.angle_beta   90.00
_cell.angle_gamma   90.00
#
_symmetry.space_group_name_H-M   'P 1'
#
loop_
_entity.id
_entity.type
_entity.pdbx_description
1 polymer ?
#
loop_
_entity_poly.entity_id
_entity_poly.type
_entity_poly.pdbx_seq_one_letter_code
_entity_poly.pdbx_strand_id
1 'polypeptide(L)'
;MALKKNDNSSSQLRADKLFSENIKKDEKEKKSLTTFSIEPSFKKSLEAQFDEMGLGWASGIRFALKFFQKNFKFINDDDDM
;
A
#
# COMPACT_ATOMS: atom_id res chain seq x y z
N MET A 1 31.40 -39.93 3.04
CA MET A 1 31.94 -38.56 2.98
C MET A 1 30.83 -37.60 3.35
N ALA A 2 30.93 -36.91 4.48
CA ALA A 2 29.97 -35.87 4.88
C ALA A 2 30.69 -34.52 4.83
N LEU A 3 30.27 -33.64 3.91
CA LEU A 3 30.77 -32.27 3.81
C LEU A 3 30.07 -31.42 4.87
N LYS A 4 30.78 -31.12 5.97
CA LYS A 4 30.37 -30.12 6.96
C LYS A 4 30.43 -28.74 6.29
N LYS A 5 29.27 -28.13 6.04
CA LYS A 5 29.18 -26.72 5.61
C LYS A 5 29.58 -25.83 6.79
N ASN A 6 30.67 -25.08 6.63
CA ASN A 6 31.08 -24.04 7.57
C ASN A 6 30.22 -22.78 7.29
N ASP A 7 29.02 -22.75 7.88
CA ASP A 7 28.07 -21.64 7.77
C ASP A 7 28.45 -20.47 8.69
N ASN A 8 29.67 -19.93 8.56
CA ASN A 8 30.11 -18.73 9.28
C ASN A 8 31.05 -17.87 8.40
N SER A 9 30.71 -17.72 7.11
CA SER A 9 31.44 -16.76 6.29
C SER A 9 31.05 -15.33 6.69
N SER A 10 32.04 -14.46 6.89
CA SER A 10 31.82 -13.03 7.16
C SER A 10 31.00 -12.33 6.08
N SER A 11 30.97 -12.90 4.86
CA SER A 11 30.12 -12.48 3.76
C SER A 11 28.63 -12.74 4.00
N GLN A 12 28.24 -13.88 4.58
CA GLN A 12 26.83 -14.13 4.95
C GLN A 12 26.35 -13.13 6.01
N LEU A 13 27.15 -12.90 7.05
CA LEU A 13 26.81 -11.95 8.12
C LEU A 13 26.70 -10.49 7.61
N ARG A 14 27.42 -10.13 6.55
CA ARG A 14 27.33 -8.81 5.91
C ARG A 14 26.13 -8.71 4.97
N ALA A 15 25.83 -9.77 4.22
CA ALA A 15 24.65 -9.83 3.37
C ALA A 15 23.36 -9.73 4.19
N ASP A 16 23.23 -10.50 5.27
CA ASP A 16 22.05 -10.46 6.13
C ASP A 16 21.80 -9.06 6.73
N LYS A 17 22.86 -8.32 7.07
CA LYS A 17 22.77 -6.94 7.55
C LYS A 17 22.26 -5.98 6.45
N LEU A 18 22.80 -6.07 5.25
CA LEU A 18 22.40 -5.24 4.10
C LEU A 18 20.94 -5.48 3.66
N PHE A 19 20.45 -6.72 3.77
CA PHE A 19 19.05 -7.04 3.50
C PHE A 19 18.14 -6.68 4.69
N SER A 20 18.64 -6.69 5.92
CA SER A 20 17.85 -6.29 7.10
C SER A 20 17.60 -4.78 7.20
N GLU A 21 18.50 -3.93 6.70
CA GLU A 21 18.36 -2.47 6.78
C GLU A 21 17.40 -1.89 5.73
N ASN A 22 17.23 -2.58 4.59
CA ASN A 22 16.27 -2.19 3.55
C ASN A 22 14.87 -2.78 3.76
N ILE A 23 14.73 -3.73 4.69
CA ILE A 23 13.43 -4.08 5.26
C ILE A 23 13.19 -3.09 6.39
N LYS A 24 12.95 -1.81 6.05
CA LYS A 24 11.92 -1.10 6.80
C LYS A 24 10.74 -2.04 6.71
N LYS A 25 10.44 -2.76 7.80
CA LYS A 25 9.19 -3.46 7.91
C LYS A 25 8.17 -2.41 7.54
N ASP A 26 7.57 -2.53 6.36
CA ASP A 26 6.32 -1.86 6.07
C ASP A 26 5.49 -2.24 7.29
N GLU A 27 5.34 -1.31 8.24
CA GLU A 27 4.51 -1.53 9.40
C GLU A 27 3.20 -1.92 8.78
N LYS A 28 2.85 -3.22 8.90
CA LYS A 28 1.74 -3.80 8.15
C LYS A 28 0.57 -2.89 8.42
N GLU A 29 0.24 -2.03 7.43
CA GLU A 29 -0.79 -1.02 7.63
C GLU A 29 -2.00 -1.81 8.10
N LYS A 30 -2.58 -1.41 9.24
CA LYS A 30 -3.74 -2.11 9.80
C LYS A 30 -4.88 -1.96 8.79
N LYS A 31 -5.00 -2.92 7.88
CA LYS A 31 -6.04 -2.95 6.85
C LYS A 31 -7.37 -3.15 7.57
N SER A 32 -8.13 -2.08 7.73
CA SER A 32 -9.50 -2.13 8.23
C SER A 32 -10.42 -2.45 7.05
N LEU A 33 -11.24 -3.49 7.23
CA LEU A 33 -12.37 -3.74 6.32
C LEU A 33 -13.54 -2.91 6.81
N THR A 34 -14.00 -1.98 5.98
CA THR A 34 -15.15 -1.12 6.26
C THR A 34 -16.24 -1.35 5.22
N THR A 35 -17.49 -1.18 5.64
CA THR A 35 -18.67 -1.29 4.78
C THR A 35 -19.37 0.06 4.72
N PHE A 36 -19.93 0.40 3.56
CA PHE A 36 -20.71 1.62 3.38
C PHE A 36 -21.85 1.35 2.40
N SER A 37 -22.93 2.11 2.53
CA SER A 37 -24.12 1.98 1.68
C SER A 37 -24.04 2.97 0.53
N ILE A 38 -24.27 2.48 -0.69
CA ILE A 38 -24.37 3.28 -1.90
C ILE A 38 -25.48 2.74 -2.80
N GLU A 39 -25.90 3.58 -3.73
CA GLU A 39 -26.86 3.18 -4.76
C GLU A 39 -26.26 2.13 -5.71
N PRO A 40 -27.03 1.09 -6.11
CA PRO A 40 -26.53 0.05 -7.02
C PRO A 40 -26.10 0.56 -8.40
N SER A 41 -26.79 1.57 -8.92
CA SER A 41 -26.45 2.24 -10.19
C SER A 41 -25.08 2.91 -10.10
N PHE A 42 -24.85 3.64 -9.01
CA PHE A 42 -23.61 4.34 -8.72
C PHE A 42 -22.43 3.37 -8.55
N LYS A 43 -22.65 2.25 -7.83
CA LYS A 43 -21.65 1.20 -7.69
C LYS A 43 -21.14 0.71 -9.05
N LYS A 44 -22.06 0.36 -9.96
CA LYS A 44 -21.70 -0.14 -11.31
C LYS A 44 -20.93 0.90 -12.12
N SER A 45 -21.32 2.17 -12.02
CA SER A 45 -20.62 3.26 -12.70
C SER A 45 -19.16 3.38 -12.22
N LEU A 46 -18.94 3.32 -10.91
CA LEU A 46 -17.60 3.35 -10.32
C LEU A 46 -16.77 2.11 -10.68
N GLU A 47 -17.37 0.92 -10.64
CA GLU A 47 -16.69 -0.32 -11.05
C GLU A 47 -16.20 -0.21 -12.51
N ALA A 48 -17.05 0.25 -13.43
CA ALA A 48 -16.65 0.46 -14.83
C ALA A 48 -15.49 1.47 -14.97
N GLN A 49 -15.55 2.59 -14.26
CA GLN A 49 -14.47 3.57 -14.28
C GLN A 49 -13.16 3.03 -13.72
N PHE A 50 -13.21 2.24 -12.65
CA PHE A 50 -12.01 1.62 -12.07
C PHE A 50 -11.44 0.54 -12.99
N ASP A 51 -12.29 -0.25 -13.64
CA ASP A 51 -11.88 -1.27 -14.60
C ASP A 51 -11.18 -0.65 -15.82
N GLU A 52 -11.66 0.49 -16.34
CA GLU A 52 -10.99 1.25 -17.41
C GLU A 52 -9.58 1.70 -17.01
N MET A 53 -9.35 1.98 -15.72
CA MET A 53 -8.04 2.33 -15.17
C MET A 53 -7.18 1.11 -14.82
N GLY A 54 -7.70 -0.11 -14.99
CA GLY A 54 -7.04 -1.35 -14.58
C GLY A 54 -6.98 -1.55 -13.06
N LEU A 55 -7.89 -0.91 -12.32
CA LEU A 55 -7.99 -0.97 -10.86
C LEU A 55 -9.19 -1.83 -10.45
N GLY A 56 -8.99 -2.79 -9.55
CA GLY A 56 -10.11 -3.48 -8.91
C GLY A 56 -10.87 -2.59 -7.92
N TRP A 57 -12.07 -3.00 -7.51
CA TRP A 57 -12.97 -2.24 -6.62
C TRP A 57 -12.28 -1.62 -5.39
N ALA A 58 -11.61 -2.45 -4.58
CA ALA A 58 -10.96 -1.98 -3.34
C ALA A 58 -9.80 -1.01 -3.62
N SER A 59 -9.02 -1.25 -4.69
CA SER A 59 -7.94 -0.35 -5.10
C SER A 59 -8.46 0.97 -5.67
N GLY A 60 -9.55 0.94 -6.43
CA GLY A 60 -10.21 2.13 -6.97
C GLY A 60 -10.74 3.04 -5.87
N ILE A 61 -11.42 2.46 -4.87
CA ILE A 61 -11.88 3.21 -3.68
C ILE A 61 -10.68 3.83 -2.94
N ARG A 62 -9.63 3.05 -2.69
CA ARG A 62 -8.43 3.56 -1.99
C ARG A 62 -7.77 4.70 -2.76
N PHE A 63 -7.68 4.57 -4.09
CA PHE A 63 -7.14 5.59 -4.96
C PHE A 63 -7.96 6.89 -4.89
N ALA A 64 -9.28 6.78 -5.04
CA ALA A 64 -10.20 7.91 -5.00
C ALA A 64 -10.13 8.64 -3.64
N LEU A 65 -10.15 7.90 -2.53
CA LEU A 65 -10.04 8.47 -1.19
C LEU A 65 -8.70 9.17 -0.95
N LYS A 66 -7.59 8.57 -1.41
CA LYS A 66 -6.26 9.18 -1.28
C LYS A 66 -6.12 10.43 -2.14
N PHE A 67 -6.67 10.41 -3.35
CA PHE A 67 -6.72 11.57 -4.23
C PHE A 67 -7.56 12.69 -3.61
N PHE A 68 -8.75 12.35 -3.09
CA PHE A 68 -9.61 13.29 -2.38
C PHE A 68 -8.88 13.90 -1.18
N GLN A 69 -8.32 13.08 -0.29
CA GLN A 69 -7.58 13.57 0.88
C GLN A 69 -6.45 14.51 0.49
N LYS A 70 -5.68 14.19 -0.55
CA LYS A 70 -4.59 15.05 -1.01
C LYS A 70 -5.12 16.41 -1.46
N ASN A 71 -6.08 16.44 -2.37
CA ASN A 71 -6.56 17.69 -2.96
C ASN A 71 -7.39 18.54 -1.98
N PHE A 72 -8.15 17.92 -1.09
CA PHE A 72 -8.93 18.65 -0.10
C PHE A 72 -8.11 19.12 1.10
N LYS A 73 -6.99 18.47 1.42
CA LYS A 73 -6.07 18.98 2.44
C LYS A 73 -5.40 20.28 1.97
N PHE A 74 -4.97 20.33 0.70
CA PHE A 74 -4.42 21.56 0.11
C PHE A 74 -5.41 22.74 0.11
N ILE A 75 -6.72 22.50 0.05
CA ILE A 75 -7.73 23.58 0.04
C ILE A 75 -7.90 24.23 1.43
N ASN A 76 -7.70 23.49 2.52
CA ASN A 76 -7.91 24.02 3.87
C ASN A 76 -6.65 24.62 4.50
N ASP A 77 -5.46 24.35 3.94
CA ASP A 77 -4.20 24.95 4.43
C ASP A 77 -4.00 26.40 3.91
N ASP A 78 -4.82 26.88 2.96
CA ASP A 78 -4.78 28.24 2.41
C ASP A 78 -5.68 29.25 3.19
N ASP A 79 -6.48 28.79 4.17
CA ASP A 79 -7.35 29.64 5.01
C ASP A 79 -6.69 30.10 6.34
N ASP A 80 -5.43 29.71 6.59
CA ASP A 80 -4.67 30.02 7.82
C ASP A 80 -3.56 31.09 7.62
N MET A 81 -3.74 32.03 6.69
CA MET A 81 -2.87 33.22 6.54
C MET A 81 -3.63 34.54 6.52
#